data_AF-A0A7W1PGC4-F1
#
_entry.id   AF-A0A7W1PGC4-F1
#
_cell.length_a   1.000
_cell.length_b   1.000
_cell.length_c   1.000
_cell.angle_alpha   90.00
_cell.angle_beta   90.00
_cell.angle_gamma   90.00
#
_symmetry.space_group_name_H-M   'P 1'
#
loop_
_entity.id
_entity.type
_entity.pdbx_description
1 polymer ?
#
loop_
_entity_poly.entity_id
_entity_poly.type
_entity_poly.pdbx_seq_one_letter_code
_entity_poly.pdbx_strand_id
1 'polypeptide(L)' 'MRHFYRSHLTPAEVLVQADAFFPGIGLAQVDTAARTRTYRGPLGTLKLVIKAEGGHYTFVEANT' A
#
# COMPACT_ATOMS: atom_id res chain seq x y z
N MET A 1 -12.03 6.01 -3.79
CA MET A 1 -12.82 4.93 -3.12
C MET A 1 -11.96 4.27 -2.05
N ARG A 2 -12.55 3.57 -1.05
CA ARG A 2 -11.78 2.89 0.02
C ARG A 2 -11.90 1.37 -0.09
N HIS A 3 -10.77 0.70 -0.28
CA HIS A 3 -10.66 -0.77 -0.29
C HIS A 3 -9.75 -1.23 0.84
N PHE A 4 -9.96 -2.45 1.32
CA PHE A 4 -9.07 -3.06 2.30
C PHE A 4 -8.82 -4.55 2.02
N TYR A 5 -7.69 -5.04 2.51
CA TYR A 5 -7.27 -6.43 2.41
C TYR A 5 -6.51 -6.82 3.69
N ARG A 6 -6.66 -8.08 4.13
CA ARG A 6 -5.88 -8.67 5.22
C ARG A 6 -4.84 -9.61 4.65
N SER A 7 -3.57 -9.31 4.89
CA SER A 7 -2.44 -10.13 4.49
C SER A 7 -1.88 -10.90 5.68
N HIS A 8 -1.28 -12.07 5.45
CA HIS A 8 -0.42 -12.74 6.42
C HIS A 8 1.04 -12.25 6.36
N LEU A 9 1.38 -11.43 5.35
CA LEU A 9 2.69 -10.82 5.27
C LEU A 9 2.86 -9.81 6.39
N THR A 10 4.11 -9.61 6.81
CA THR A 10 4.43 -8.52 7.71
C THR A 10 4.18 -7.17 7.03
N PRO A 11 3.94 -6.10 7.80
CA PRO A 11 3.75 -4.77 7.23
C PRO A 11 4.90 -4.28 6.34
N ALA A 12 6.13 -4.69 6.64
CA ALA A 12 7.30 -4.36 5.85
C ALA A 12 7.29 -5.09 4.50
N GLU A 13 6.96 -6.38 4.49
CA GLU A 13 6.83 -7.16 3.26
C GLU A 13 5.71 -6.63 2.36
N VAL A 14 4.57 -6.22 2.94
CA VAL A 14 3.50 -5.57 2.17
C VAL A 14 4.01 -4.32 1.45
N LEU A 15 4.79 -3.48 2.14
CA LEU A 15 5.37 -2.27 1.53
C LEU A 15 6.32 -2.62 0.38
N VAL A 16 7.19 -3.62 0.56
CA VAL A 16 8.10 -4.09 -0.51
C VAL A 16 7.32 -4.58 -1.74
N GLN A 17 6.23 -5.35 -1.53
CA GLN A 17 5.38 -5.80 -2.63
C GLN A 17 4.68 -4.64 -3.34
N ALA A 18 4.21 -3.64 -2.60
CA ALA A 18 3.58 -2.45 -3.17
C ALA A 18 4.58 -1.65 -4.02
N ASP A 19 5.79 -1.43 -3.50
CA ASP A 19 6.85 -0.68 -4.17
C ASP A 19 7.33 -1.39 -5.45
N ALA A 20 7.21 -2.72 -5.54
CA ALA A 20 7.47 -3.49 -6.75
C ALA A 20 6.31 -3.48 -7.76
N PHE A 21 5.07 -3.60 -7.28
CA PHE A 21 3.89 -3.79 -8.14
C PHE A 21 3.41 -2.49 -8.79
N PHE A 22 3.19 -1.43 -8.00
CA PHE A 22 2.50 -0.23 -8.48
C PHE A 22 3.25 0.54 -9.58
N PRO A 23 4.59 0.67 -9.54
CA PRO A 23 5.35 1.19 -10.68
C PRO A 23 5.18 0.36 -11.96
N GLY A 24 5.06 -0.97 -11.85
CA GLY A 24 4.86 -1.88 -12.97
C GLY A 24 3.53 -1.67 -13.71
N ILE A 25 2.54 -1.06 -13.06
CA ILE A 25 1.26 -0.68 -13.67
C ILE A 25 1.12 0.82 -13.93
N GLY A 26 2.25 1.56 -13.91
CA GLY A 26 2.28 2.97 -14.30
C GLY A 26 1.91 3.96 -13.20
N LEU A 27 1.94 3.56 -11.92
CA LEU A 27 1.82 4.49 -10.79
C LEU A 27 3.21 4.84 -10.24
N ALA A 28 3.59 6.11 -10.34
CA ALA A 28 4.85 6.60 -9.79
C ALA A 28 4.73 6.82 -8.29
N GLN A 29 5.69 6.32 -7.51
CA GLN A 29 5.75 6.60 -6.08
C GLN A 29 6.10 8.08 -5.85
N VAL A 30 5.30 8.77 -5.03
CA VAL A 30 5.46 10.20 -4.76
C VAL A 30 5.74 10.52 -3.28
N ASP A 31 5.36 9.63 -2.36
CA ASP A 31 5.65 9.80 -0.94
C ASP A 31 5.79 8.44 -0.23
N THR A 32 6.68 8.39 0.76
CA THR A 32 6.98 7.20 1.55
C THR A 32 7.10 7.56 3.02
N ALA A 33 6.39 6.83 3.88
CA ALA A 33 6.64 6.85 5.32
C ALA A 33 6.71 5.42 5.88
N ALA A 34 6.92 5.29 7.19
CA ALA A 34 7.13 3.99 7.83
C ALA A 34 5.99 2.98 7.59
N ARG A 35 4.76 3.45 7.36
CA ARG A 35 3.54 2.63 7.21
C ARG A 35 2.59 3.11 6.12
N THR A 36 3.08 3.99 5.25
CA THR A 36 2.28 4.57 4.18
C THR A 36 3.10 4.68 2.91
N ARG A 37 2.39 4.59 1.79
CA ARG A 37 2.90 4.89 0.46
C ARG A 37 1.87 5.72 -0.27
N THR A 38 2.35 6.68 -1.05
CA THR A 38 1.50 7.41 -1.98
C THR A 38 2.07 7.21 -3.37
N TYR A 39 1.20 6.82 -4.30
CA TYR A 39 1.52 6.68 -5.71
C TYR A 39 0.61 7.59 -6.54
N ARG A 40 1.10 8.15 -7.64
CA ARG A 40 0.35 8.99 -8.56
C ARG A 40 0.39 8.39 -9.96
N GLY A 41 -0.76 8.37 -10.61
CA GLY A 41 -0.89 7.99 -12.02
C GLY A 41 -1.88 8.89 -12.77
N PRO A 42 -2.15 8.59 -14.04
CA PRO A 42 -3.02 9.42 -14.89
C PRO A 42 -4.45 9.60 -14.35
N LEU A 43 -4.94 8.64 -13.56
CA LEU A 43 -6.30 8.64 -13.02
C LEU A 43 -6.41 9.26 -11.62
N GLY A 44 -5.29 9.66 -11.00
CA GLY A 44 -5.30 10.25 -9.67
C GLY A 44 -4.19 9.74 -8.76
N THR A 45 -4.43 9.82 -7.46
CA THR A 45 -3.45 9.47 -6.41
C THR A 45 -3.97 8.31 -5.58
N LEU A 46 -3.18 7.25 -5.47
CA LEU A 46 -3.43 6.12 -4.58
C LEU A 46 -2.62 6.29 -3.29
N LYS A 47 -3.30 6.26 -2.15
CA LYS A 47 -2.67 6.22 -0.82
C LYS A 47 -2.88 4.85 -0.20
N LEU A 48 -1.78 4.20 0.19
CA LEU A 48 -1.77 2.98 0.98
C LEU A 48 -1.47 3.28 2.45
N VAL A 49 -2.21 2.63 3.34
CA VAL A 49 -1.96 2.63 4.78
C VAL A 49 -1.87 1.19 5.27
N ILE A 50 -0.78 0.86 5.95
CA ILE A 50 -0.48 -0.51 6.40
C ILE A 50 -0.44 -0.54 7.92
N LYS A 51 -1.31 -1.34 8.54
CA LYS A 51 -1.40 -1.46 10.00
C LYS A 51 -1.20 -2.91 10.41
N ALA A 52 -0.51 -3.14 11.51
CA ALA A 52 -0.52 -4.46 12.14
C ALA A 52 -1.92 -4.73 12.68
N GLU A 53 -2.46 -5.91 12.39
CA GLU A 53 -3.70 -6.41 12.95
C GLU A 53 -3.34 -7.66 13.78
N GLY A 54 -3.90 -7.80 14.98
CA GLY A 54 -3.50 -8.89 15.88
C GLY A 54 -3.58 -10.28 15.21
N GLY A 55 -2.85 -11.26 15.74
CA GLY A 55 -2.93 -12.65 15.27
C GLY A 55 -2.22 -12.93 13.94
N HIS A 56 -1.07 -12.29 13.69
CA HIS A 56 -0.22 -12.45 12.49
C HIS A 56 -0.77 -11.82 11.20
N TYR A 57 -1.74 -10.91 11.31
CA TYR A 57 -2.32 -10.24 10.16
C TYR A 57 -1.78 -8.82 9.96
N THR A 58 -1.81 -8.39 8.71
CA THR A 58 -1.57 -7.00 8.32
C THR A 58 -2.79 -6.48 7.60
N PHE A 59 -3.35 -5.38 8.11
CA PHE A 59 -4.42 -4.65 7.46
C PHE A 59 -3.82 -3.67 6.44
N VAL A 60 -4.22 -3.82 5.19
CA VAL A 60 -3.81 -2.97 4.07
C VAL A 60 -5.03 -2.19 3.60
N GLU A 61 -4.95 -0.87 3.64
CA GLU A 61 -6.00 0.03 3.16
C GLU A 61 -5.51 0.79 1.93
N ALA A 62 -6.34 0.85 0.89
CA ALA A 62 -6.10 1.58 -0.34
C ALA A 62 -7.18 2.65 -0.53
N ASN A 63 -6.74 3.89 -0.71
CA ASN A 63 -7.60 5.05 -0.92
C ASN A 63 -7.22 5.77 -2.22
N THR A 64 -8.21 6.03 -3.07
CA THR A 64 -8.08 6.80 -4.33
C THR A 64 -8.97 8.03 -4.33
#